data_AF-A0A6B3ES97-F1
#
_entry.id   AF-A0A6B3ES97-F1
#
_cell.length_a   1.000
_cell.length_b   1.000
_cell.length_c   1.000
_cell.angle_alpha   90.00
_cell.angle_beta   90.00
_cell.angle_gamma   90.00
#
_symmetry.space_group_name_H-M   'P 1'
#
loop_
_entity.id
_entity.type
_entity.pdbx_description
1 polymer ?
#
loop_
_entity_poly.entity_id
_entity_poly.type
_entity_poly.pdbx_seq_one_letter_code
_entity_poly.pdbx_strand_id
1 'polypeptide(L)'
;PIEPGRDWCHFSARVARSSLHRQVKGGALPYEDEKFSYVAATRATPERVPTRILRRPQIRKGQVLLELCEPDESLRRATVTKRQGPLYRAAR
;
A
#
# COMPACT_ATOMS: atom_id res chain seq x y z
N PRO A 1 -15.63 -1.45 3.16
CA PRO A 1 -14.48 -0.51 3.25
C PRO A 1 -13.83 -0.66 4.63
N ILE A 2 -12.54 -0.38 4.78
CA ILE A 2 -11.93 -0.36 6.13
C ILE A 2 -12.43 0.90 6.85
N GLU A 3 -12.86 0.74 8.09
CA GLU A 3 -13.27 1.85 8.94
C GLU A 3 -12.06 2.77 9.21
N PRO A 4 -12.20 4.09 9.04
CA PRO A 4 -11.13 5.04 9.39
C PRO A 4 -10.65 4.82 10.83
N GLY A 5 -9.33 4.63 11.02
CA GLY A 5 -8.73 4.33 12.32
C GLY A 5 -8.66 2.83 12.68
N ARG A 6 -9.24 1.94 11.87
CA ARG A 6 -9.13 0.48 12.01
C ARG A 6 -8.38 -0.17 10.84
N ASP A 7 -7.55 0.62 10.19
CA ASP A 7 -6.70 0.14 9.12
C ASP A 7 -5.48 -0.60 9.69
N TRP A 8 -4.91 -1.50 8.91
CA TRP A 8 -3.83 -2.39 9.29
C TRP A 8 -2.80 -2.47 8.17
N CYS A 9 -1.56 -2.90 8.47
CA CYS A 9 -0.53 -3.02 7.45
C CYS A 9 -0.87 -4.12 6.45
N HIS A 10 -1.38 -3.71 5.28
CA HIS A 10 -1.79 -4.59 4.20
C HIS A 10 -1.41 -4.03 2.83
N PHE A 11 -1.24 -4.92 1.87
CA PHE A 11 -1.16 -4.62 0.44
C PHE A 11 -2.54 -4.80 -0.22
N SER A 12 -2.70 -4.26 -1.42
CA SER A 12 -3.91 -4.48 -2.22
C SER A 12 -3.52 -4.96 -3.61
N ALA A 13 -4.18 -6.03 -4.07
CA ALA A 13 -4.06 -6.54 -5.42
C ALA A 13 -5.43 -6.53 -6.10
N ARG A 14 -5.44 -6.19 -7.38
CA ARG A 14 -6.65 -6.28 -8.19
C ARG A 14 -6.80 -7.69 -8.73
N VAL A 15 -7.87 -8.38 -8.35
CA VAL A 15 -8.20 -9.72 -8.80
C VAL A 15 -9.43 -9.70 -9.70
N ALA A 16 -9.47 -10.57 -10.70
CA ALA A 16 -10.56 -10.60 -11.67
C ALA A 16 -11.83 -11.25 -11.10
N ARG A 17 -13.00 -10.72 -11.46
CA ARG A 17 -14.31 -11.33 -11.19
C ARG A 17 -14.85 -12.00 -12.44
N SER A 18 -15.15 -13.29 -12.32
CA SER A 18 -15.92 -14.00 -13.35
C SER A 18 -17.31 -13.40 -13.51
N SER A 19 -17.96 -13.64 -14.66
CA SER A 19 -19.35 -13.22 -14.86
C SER A 19 -20.30 -13.82 -13.82
N LEU A 20 -20.07 -15.08 -13.42
CA LEU A 20 -20.81 -15.72 -12.34
C LEU A 20 -20.62 -15.03 -10.99
N HIS A 21 -19.37 -14.68 -10.63
CA HIS A 21 -19.11 -13.92 -9.40
C HIS A 21 -19.81 -12.57 -9.40
N ARG A 22 -19.84 -11.86 -10.53
CA ARG A 22 -20.58 -10.59 -10.64
C ARG A 22 -22.08 -10.80 -10.44
N GLN A 23 -22.66 -11.81 -11.08
CA GLN A 23 -24.09 -12.10 -11.00
C GLN A 23 -24.53 -12.50 -9.59
N VAL A 24 -23.80 -13.41 -8.94
CA VAL A 24 -24.17 -13.95 -7.63
C VAL A 24 -23.89 -12.96 -6.49
N LYS A 25 -22.82 -12.17 -6.59
CA LYS A 25 -22.42 -11.22 -5.53
C LYS A 25 -22.85 -9.77 -5.78
N GLY A 26 -23.63 -9.51 -6.84
CA GLY A 26 -24.04 -8.15 -7.23
C GLY A 26 -22.88 -7.23 -7.61
N GLY A 27 -21.78 -7.80 -8.13
CA GLY A 27 -20.57 -7.05 -8.46
C GLY A 27 -20.70 -6.28 -9.77
N ALA A 28 -20.65 -4.95 -9.74
CA ALA A 28 -20.73 -4.11 -10.94
C ALA A 28 -19.45 -4.14 -11.80
N LEU A 29 -18.28 -4.22 -11.17
CA LEU A 29 -16.98 -4.18 -11.85
C LEU A 29 -16.43 -5.59 -12.13
N PRO A 30 -15.65 -5.78 -13.22
CA PRO A 30 -15.01 -7.06 -13.57
C PRO A 30 -13.81 -7.40 -12.69
N TYR A 31 -13.60 -6.68 -11.59
CA TYR A 31 -12.52 -6.90 -10.65
C TYR A 31 -12.94 -6.53 -9.22
N GLU A 32 -12.14 -6.97 -8.26
CA GLU A 32 -12.11 -6.47 -6.89
C GLU A 32 -10.69 -6.20 -6.44
N ASP A 33 -10.54 -5.23 -5.54
CA ASP A 33 -9.26 -4.93 -4.92
C ASP A 33 -9.19 -5.72 -3.59
N GLU A 34 -8.50 -6.85 -3.64
CA GLU A 34 -8.32 -7.76 -2.51
C GLU A 34 -7.19 -7.26 -1.61
N LYS A 35 -7.44 -7.26 -0.31
CA LYS A 35 -6.46 -6.85 0.71
C LYS A 35 -5.77 -8.08 1.27
N PHE A 36 -4.44 -8.03 1.38
CA PHE A 36 -3.68 -9.16 1.90
C PHE A 36 -2.43 -8.70 2.64
N SER A 37 -1.94 -9.56 3.52
CA SER A 37 -0.59 -9.49 4.08
C SER A 37 0.11 -10.82 3.89
N TYR A 38 1.43 -10.77 3.83
CA TYR A 38 2.26 -11.94 3.62
C TYR A 38 3.42 -11.95 4.60
N VAL A 39 3.94 -13.14 4.88
CA VAL A 39 5.18 -13.34 5.60
C VAL A 39 6.16 -14.00 4.62
N ALA A 40 7.34 -13.40 4.48
CA ALA A 40 8.45 -14.00 3.75
C ALA A 40 9.53 -14.41 4.76
N ALA A 41 9.92 -15.69 4.74
CA ALA A 41 10.91 -16.25 5.65
C ALA A 41 12.14 -16.74 4.87
N THR A 42 13.32 -16.53 5.44
CA THR A 42 14.60 -16.97 4.88
C THR A 42 15.53 -17.44 6.01
N ARG A 43 16.47 -18.33 5.68
CA ARG A 43 17.56 -18.74 6.59
C ARG A 43 18.71 -17.73 6.65
N ALA A 44 18.86 -16.89 5.64
CA ALA A 44 19.86 -15.83 5.63
C ALA A 44 19.45 -14.67 6.54
N THR A 45 20.40 -13.96 7.13
CA THR A 45 20.13 -12.73 7.90
C THR A 45 19.67 -11.62 6.95
N PRO A 46 18.40 -11.18 7.00
CA PRO A 46 17.92 -10.14 6.10
C PRO A 46 18.31 -8.76 6.62
N GLU A 47 18.60 -7.83 5.70
CA GLU A 47 18.61 -6.41 6.04
C GLU A 47 17.17 -5.97 6.34
N ARG A 48 16.94 -5.44 7.54
CA ARG A 48 15.61 -4.95 7.93
C ARG A 48 15.37 -3.57 7.36
N VAL A 49 14.37 -3.47 6.49
CA VAL A 49 13.82 -2.17 6.10
C VAL A 49 12.90 -1.68 7.22
N PRO A 50 13.15 -0.49 7.80
CA PRO A 50 12.39 -0.01 8.95
C PRO A 50 10.92 0.28 8.59
N THR A 51 10.68 0.81 7.40
CA THR A 51 9.35 1.28 6.99
C THR A 51 9.00 0.72 5.62
N ARG A 52 7.73 0.31 5.42
CA ARG A 52 7.27 -0.24 4.13
C ARG A 52 6.25 0.67 3.47
N ILE A 53 6.41 0.89 2.16
CA ILE A 53 5.41 1.56 1.33
C ILE A 53 4.27 0.57 1.04
N LEU A 54 3.05 0.93 1.42
CA LEU A 54 1.87 0.06 1.32
C LEU A 54 1.06 0.25 0.04
N ARG A 55 1.18 1.43 -0.57
CA ARG A 55 0.42 1.85 -1.75
C ARG A 55 1.32 2.49 -2.76
N ARG A 56 0.86 2.52 -4.02
CA ARG A 56 1.54 3.27 -5.06
C ARG A 56 1.74 4.72 -4.62
N PRO A 57 2.99 5.20 -4.54
CA PRO A 57 3.27 6.61 -4.25
C PRO A 57 2.48 7.53 -5.17
N GLN A 58 1.83 8.53 -4.58
CA GLN A 58 1.05 9.51 -5.35
C GLN A 58 1.95 10.70 -5.67
N ILE A 59 2.42 10.76 -6.91
CA ILE A 59 3.29 11.84 -7.37
C ILE A 59 2.41 13.02 -7.80
N ARG A 60 2.64 14.20 -7.20
CA ARG A 60 2.01 15.48 -7.56
C ARG A 60 3.09 16.51 -7.87
N LYS A 61 2.70 17.68 -8.37
CA LYS A 61 3.64 18.77 -8.67
C LYS A 61 4.41 19.17 -7.42
N GLY A 62 5.69 18.82 -7.37
CA GLY A 62 6.61 19.19 -6.28
C GLY A 62 6.45 18.40 -4.98
N GLN A 63 5.68 17.31 -4.97
CA GLN A 63 5.55 16.44 -3.78
C GLN A 63 5.19 15.00 -4.16
N VAL A 64 5.60 14.05 -3.31
CA VAL A 64 5.19 12.65 -3.34
C VAL A 64 4.47 12.34 -2.02
N LEU A 65 3.27 11.77 -2.11
CA LEU A 65 2.54 11.29 -0.94
C LEU A 65 2.73 9.77 -0.81
N LEU A 66 3.12 9.33 0.38
CA LEU A 66 3.39 7.94 0.73
C LEU A 66 2.43 7.49 1.83
N GLU A 67 1.99 6.24 1.74
CA GLU A 67 1.34 5.53 2.85
C GLU A 67 2.29 4.44 3.33
N LEU A 68 2.65 4.51 4.60
CA LEU A 68 3.76 3.80 5.20
C LEU A 68 3.27 2.92 6.37
N CYS A 69 3.78 1.70 6.45
CA CYS A 69 3.74 0.87 7.66
C CYS A 69 5.06 1.06 8.42
N GLU A 70 4.96 1.58 9.63
CA GLU A 70 6.09 1.90 10.49
C GLU A 70 6.45 0.75 11.45
N PRO A 71 7.66 0.76 12.04
CA PRO A 71 8.09 -0.28 12.98
C PRO A 71 7.21 -0.43 14.22
N ASP A 72 6.51 0.64 14.62
CA ASP A 72 5.60 0.69 15.77
C ASP A 72 4.18 0.19 15.42
N GLU A 73 4.06 -0.56 14.32
CA GLU A 73 2.80 -1.12 13.80
C GLU A 73 1.79 -0.05 13.35
N SER A 74 2.22 1.22 13.27
CA SER A 74 1.36 2.32 12.86
C SER A 74 1.32 2.50 11.34
N LEU A 75 0.18 3.00 10.88
CA LEU A 75 -0.01 3.48 9.51
C LEU A 75 0.18 4.98 9.46
N ARG A 76 1.18 5.43 8.69
CA ARG A 76 1.51 6.86 8.57
C ARG A 76 1.41 7.34 7.13
N ARG A 77 0.80 8.50 6.95
CA ARG A 77 0.87 9.25 5.68
C ARG A 77 2.02 10.23 5.73
N ALA A 78 2.93 10.15 4.76
CA ALA A 78 4.09 11.03 4.67
C ALA A 78 4.05 11.82 3.36
N THR A 79 4.28 13.13 3.46
CA THR A 79 4.45 14.00 2.29
C THR A 79 5.93 14.35 2.14
N VAL A 80 6.53 13.94 1.03
CA VAL A 80 7.90 14.30 0.67
C VAL A 80 7.86 15.38 -0.40
N THR A 81 8.37 16.57 -0.09
CA THR A 81 8.32 17.74 -0.97
C THR A 81 9.65 17.98 -1.69
N LYS A 82 9.62 18.70 -2.82
CA LYS A 82 10.81 19.05 -3.61
C LYS A 82 11.93 19.73 -2.78
N ARG A 83 11.58 20.46 -1.71
CA ARG A 83 12.53 21.13 -0.82
C ARG A 83 13.42 20.14 -0.06
N GLN A 84 12.99 18.88 0.10
CA GLN A 84 13.75 17.82 0.76
C GLN A 84 14.78 17.14 -0.18
N GLY A 85 15.01 17.71 -1.37
CA GLY A 85 16.17 17.42 -2.22
C GLY A 85 16.42 15.93 -2.50
N PRO A 86 17.47 15.31 -1.94
CA PRO A 86 17.76 13.88 -2.12
C PRO A 86 16.58 12.96 -1.76
N LEU A 87 15.87 13.24 -0.68
CA LEU A 87 14.74 12.41 -0.25
C LEU A 87 13.58 12.46 -1.26
N TYR A 88 13.32 13.63 -1.83
CA TYR A 88 12.33 13.78 -2.90
C TYR A 88 12.71 13.02 -4.17
N ARG A 89 14.00 12.97 -4.50
CA ARG A 89 14.49 12.16 -5.64
C ARG A 89 14.34 10.66 -5.38
N ALA A 90 14.59 10.21 -4.16
CA ALA A 90 14.43 8.80 -3.77
C ALA A 90 12.97 8.35 -3.71
N ALA A 91 12.04 9.27 -3.40
CA ALA A 91 10.62 8.98 -3.29
C ALA A 91 9.87 8.97 -4.66
N ARG A 92 10.47 9.48 -5.73
CA ARG A 92 9.83 9.67 -7.04
C ARG A 92 9.98 8.46 -7.96
#